data_AF-A0A8J5VLP3-F1
#
_entry.id   AF-A0A8J5VLP3-F1
#
_cell.length_a   1.000
_cell.length_b   1.000
_cell.length_c   1.000
_cell.angle_alpha   90.00
_cell.angle_beta   90.00
_cell.angle_gamma   90.00
#
_symmetry.space_group_name_H-M   'P 1'
#
loop_
_entity.id
_entity.type
_entity.pdbx_description
1 polymer ?
#
loop_
_entity_poly.entity_id
_entity_poly.type
_entity_poly.pdbx_seq_one_letter_code
_entity_poly.pdbx_strand_id
1 'polypeptide(L)'
;MDGIGEGEWGKWIWWISMGDGATAGMTLGRNNVVEPTLSRLDKNGAESIADTMAYLQSEGCLLRAEHNHLCEAFLVMSSSAGIQQQQEVLVWLLEPINKIQFMWSIYHNVTLFERALKRSGTKKTAAASQAQATTPVTGNLHPMSSHLPWILPPLIRLLRCIHALWAKPFSESQTGEVKAAKSMTVSEQTSLLGEANKLTRGQVASADGLLDAQREGEPKENNIRNWLRGIRDSGYNVIGLAASLGESFFRCIEGSSVTLALMENVQAMEFRHLRQLIHLVIIPLVKYCPAELWQMWIFNLLQPLFVHCQQALDFSWSSFLREGRAKVPDSFGSLSGSDLKVEVMEEKLLRDLTREVCSVLWVLASPGLNSGLPSLEQLGPANRINSSLKDLESFASSSITGFLMLNAATAIPALRITVEVFSWTDSEAVTKVIPFCFALIHLAVATNRAELSQFVAKDLFSSIMQGLSVELNSITSAELVGLCREIYVYLSDRDPTPRQVLMSLPHMKQEDLLAFDESLSKTASPKEQKIHMRNLLLLASGNKLRALVGQKATNVITNVTTRNRTSAAHHGLSVEEDDHIGLAALS
;
A
#
# COMPACT_ATOMS: atom_id res chain seq x y z
N MET A 1 -23.83 -24.64 42.57
CA MET A 1 -23.68 -23.68 43.69
C MET A 1 -22.53 -24.18 44.54
N ASP A 2 -21.76 -23.23 45.06
CA ASP A 2 -20.51 -23.33 45.86
C ASP A 2 -19.18 -23.46 45.09
N GLY A 3 -18.67 -22.28 44.68
CA GLY A 3 -17.47 -21.73 45.31
C GLY A 3 -16.09 -22.11 44.74
N ILE A 4 -15.74 -21.61 43.56
CA ILE A 4 -14.35 -21.19 43.29
C ILE A 4 -14.35 -19.67 43.40
N GLY A 5 -13.77 -19.17 44.50
CA GLY A 5 -13.90 -17.78 44.92
C GLY A 5 -13.29 -16.78 43.95
N GLU A 6 -13.92 -15.60 43.88
CA GLU A 6 -13.47 -14.39 43.15
C GLU A 6 -12.00 -13.99 43.44
N GLY A 7 -11.38 -14.55 44.49
CA GLY A 7 -9.97 -14.33 44.84
C GLY A 7 -8.94 -15.07 43.96
N GLU A 8 -9.30 -16.10 43.20
CA GLU A 8 -8.35 -16.80 42.32
C GLU A 8 -8.24 -16.14 40.93
N TRP A 9 -9.35 -15.68 40.36
CA TRP A 9 -9.36 -14.95 39.09
C TRP A 9 -8.61 -13.62 39.18
N GLY A 10 -8.71 -12.92 40.32
CA GLY A 10 -7.91 -11.72 40.59
C GLY A 10 -6.41 -11.99 40.62
N LYS A 11 -5.97 -13.17 41.07
CA LYS A 11 -4.55 -13.57 41.05
C LYS A 11 -4.07 -13.86 39.64
N TRP A 12 -4.87 -14.51 38.79
CA TRP A 12 -4.51 -14.77 37.39
C TRP A 12 -4.43 -13.50 36.53
N ILE A 13 -5.39 -12.57 36.70
CA ILE A 13 -5.37 -11.28 35.98
C ILE A 13 -4.21 -10.40 36.47
N TRP A 14 -3.88 -10.44 37.76
CA TRP A 14 -2.71 -9.76 38.33
C TRP A 14 -1.39 -10.37 37.83
N TRP A 15 -1.35 -11.70 37.66
CA TRP A 15 -0.20 -12.45 37.11
C TRP A 15 0.05 -12.17 35.63
N ILE A 16 -1.01 -11.90 34.85
CA ILE A 16 -0.94 -11.55 33.42
C ILE A 16 -0.59 -10.06 33.21
N SER A 17 -0.94 -9.17 34.16
CA SER A 17 -0.67 -7.72 34.06
C SER A 17 0.75 -7.30 34.42
N MET A 18 1.48 -8.07 35.24
CA MET A 18 2.90 -7.82 35.50
C MET A 18 3.75 -8.77 34.67
N GLY A 19 4.31 -8.26 33.57
CA GLY A 19 5.23 -8.99 32.72
C GLY A 19 6.61 -9.21 33.35
N ASP A 20 6.69 -9.94 34.47
CA ASP A 20 7.93 -10.53 34.98
C ASP A 20 7.63 -11.85 35.72
N GLY A 21 8.28 -12.92 35.25
CA GLY A 21 7.96 -14.29 35.61
C GLY A 21 8.46 -14.71 36.99
N ALA A 22 7.56 -15.27 37.80
CA ALA A 22 7.89 -16.20 38.87
C ALA A 22 6.66 -17.08 39.21
N THR A 23 6.85 -18.40 39.23
CA THR A 23 5.98 -19.34 39.96
C THR A 23 6.68 -19.74 41.25
N ALA A 24 6.05 -19.45 42.39
CA ALA A 24 6.47 -19.95 43.69
C ALA A 24 6.05 -21.42 43.84
N GLY A 25 7.01 -22.34 43.75
CA GLY A 25 6.87 -23.72 44.22
C GLY A 25 7.58 -23.88 45.55
N MET A 26 6.83 -24.01 46.66
CA MET A 26 7.42 -24.39 47.94
C MET A 26 7.80 -25.87 47.90
N THR A 27 9.10 -26.17 47.84
CA THR A 27 9.63 -27.47 48.29
C THR A 27 10.70 -27.20 49.35
N LEU A 28 10.47 -27.73 50.55
CA LEU A 28 11.38 -27.59 51.69
C LEU A 28 12.56 -28.56 51.50
N GLY A 29 13.68 -28.06 50.96
CA GLY A 29 14.95 -28.77 50.89
C GLY A 29 15.95 -28.16 51.88
N ARG A 30 16.56 -28.99 52.73
CA ARG A 30 17.61 -28.60 53.70
C ARG A 30 18.81 -27.97 52.97
N ASN A 31 18.84 -26.63 52.92
CA ASN A 31 20.02 -25.73 52.99
C ASN A 31 19.69 -24.44 52.23
N ASN A 32 19.57 -23.35 52.98
CA ASN A 32 19.09 -22.03 52.57
C ASN A 32 20.01 -21.29 51.57
N VAL A 33 19.93 -21.63 50.27
CA VAL A 33 20.29 -20.72 49.16
C VAL A 33 19.36 -21.02 47.98
N VAL A 34 18.57 -20.04 47.53
CA VAL A 34 17.66 -20.15 46.38
C VAL A 34 18.35 -19.55 45.15
N GLU A 35 18.74 -20.40 44.19
CA GLU A 35 18.98 -20.00 42.80
C GLU A 35 17.72 -20.31 41.96
N PRO A 36 17.27 -19.41 41.07
CA PRO A 36 16.10 -19.65 40.24
C PRO A 36 16.46 -20.42 38.97
N THR A 37 16.03 -21.68 38.89
CA THR A 37 15.97 -22.45 37.62
C THR A 37 14.62 -22.24 36.93
N LEU A 38 14.63 -21.63 35.74
CA LEU A 38 13.49 -21.46 34.82
C LEU A 38 13.00 -22.83 34.30
N SER A 39 11.82 -23.29 34.70
CA SER A 39 11.14 -24.42 34.03
C SER A 39 10.26 -23.90 32.88
N ARG A 40 10.67 -24.18 31.64
CA ARG A 40 9.89 -23.96 30.41
C ARG A 40 8.58 -24.79 30.44
N LEU A 41 7.47 -24.21 29.98
CA LEU A 41 6.27 -24.97 29.62
C LEU A 41 6.66 -26.01 28.55
N ASP A 42 6.54 -27.29 28.89
CA ASP A 42 6.77 -28.40 27.96
C ASP A 42 5.49 -28.79 27.22
N LYS A 43 5.64 -29.63 26.19
CA LYS A 43 4.56 -30.08 25.30
C LYS A 43 3.36 -30.66 26.06
N ASN A 44 3.62 -31.44 27.11
CA ASN A 44 2.57 -32.12 27.88
C ASN A 44 1.77 -31.13 28.73
N GLY A 45 2.42 -30.07 29.22
CA GLY A 45 1.74 -28.99 29.94
C GLY A 45 0.81 -28.16 29.03
N ALA A 46 1.24 -27.86 27.80
CA ALA A 46 0.43 -27.12 26.84
C ALA A 46 -0.78 -27.94 26.35
N GLU A 47 -0.59 -29.22 26.04
CA GLU A 47 -1.66 -30.15 25.64
C GLU A 47 -2.70 -30.32 26.76
N SER A 48 -2.27 -30.48 28.02
CA SER A 48 -3.20 -30.62 29.15
C SER A 48 -4.07 -29.38 29.40
N ILE A 49 -3.51 -28.18 29.22
CA ILE A 49 -4.27 -26.93 29.35
C ILE A 49 -5.25 -26.77 28.19
N ALA A 50 -4.86 -27.16 26.97
CA ALA A 50 -5.70 -27.14 25.79
C ALA A 50 -6.94 -28.03 25.93
N ASP A 51 -6.75 -29.27 26.39
CA ASP A 51 -7.83 -30.23 26.60
C ASP A 51 -8.82 -29.72 27.66
N THR A 52 -8.29 -29.09 28.71
CA THR A 52 -9.10 -28.48 29.77
C THR A 52 -9.92 -27.31 29.25
N MET A 53 -9.35 -26.43 28.41
CA MET A 53 -10.07 -25.31 27.79
C MET A 53 -11.17 -25.79 26.84
N ALA A 54 -10.89 -26.82 26.03
CA ALA A 54 -11.87 -27.40 25.12
C ALA A 54 -13.03 -28.07 25.87
N TYR A 55 -12.73 -28.77 26.97
CA TYR A 55 -13.73 -29.36 27.85
C TYR A 55 -14.62 -28.28 28.50
N LEU A 56 -14.02 -27.24 29.08
CA LEU A 56 -14.77 -26.15 29.72
C LEU A 56 -15.63 -25.35 28.74
N GLN A 57 -15.18 -25.21 27.48
CA GLN A 57 -16.00 -24.61 26.43
C GLN A 57 -17.18 -25.50 26.03
N SER A 58 -16.99 -26.82 25.94
CA SER A 58 -18.08 -27.76 25.61
C SER A 58 -19.16 -27.83 26.69
N GLU A 59 -18.79 -27.60 27.96
CA GLU A 59 -19.70 -27.53 29.10
C GLU A 59 -20.33 -26.13 29.29
N GLY A 60 -20.02 -25.16 28.42
CA GLY A 60 -20.52 -23.79 28.51
C GLY A 60 -19.99 -23.01 29.73
N CYS A 61 -18.98 -23.54 30.43
CA CYS A 61 -18.35 -22.95 31.60
C CYS A 61 -17.24 -21.94 31.25
N LEU A 62 -16.83 -21.90 29.98
CA LEU A 62 -15.89 -20.93 29.44
C LEU A 62 -16.58 -20.11 28.34
N LEU A 63 -16.81 -18.82 28.60
CA LEU A 63 -17.39 -17.94 27.61
C LEU A 63 -16.43 -17.80 26.42
N ARG A 64 -16.99 -17.60 25.23
CA ARG A 64 -16.18 -17.48 24.01
C ARG A 64 -15.17 -16.33 24.08
N ALA A 65 -15.50 -15.25 24.79
CA ALA A 65 -14.61 -14.13 25.04
C ALA A 65 -13.42 -14.52 25.96
N GLU A 66 -13.64 -15.36 26.97
CA GLU A 66 -12.62 -15.84 27.90
C GLU A 66 -11.68 -16.85 27.22
N HIS A 67 -12.24 -17.74 26.41
CA HIS A 67 -11.47 -18.62 25.53
C HIS A 67 -10.54 -17.83 24.60
N ASN A 68 -11.03 -16.74 24.00
CA ASN A 68 -10.22 -15.90 23.11
C ASN A 68 -9.08 -15.20 23.86
N HIS A 69 -9.32 -14.68 25.06
CA HIS A 69 -8.26 -14.07 25.89
C HIS A 69 -7.21 -15.10 26.31
N LEU A 70 -7.60 -16.33 26.60
CA LEU A 70 -6.66 -17.42 26.90
C LEU A 70 -5.83 -17.80 25.67
N CYS A 71 -6.44 -17.90 24.49
CA CYS A 71 -5.69 -18.09 23.23
C CYS A 71 -4.70 -16.95 22.96
N GLU A 72 -5.08 -15.70 23.26
CA GLU A 72 -4.19 -14.54 23.15
C GLU A 72 -3.01 -14.61 24.13
N ALA A 73 -3.25 -15.02 25.39
CA ALA A 73 -2.18 -15.23 26.37
C ALA A 73 -1.20 -16.32 25.91
N PHE A 74 -1.70 -17.42 25.33
CA PHE A 74 -0.88 -18.48 24.75
C PHE A 74 -0.07 -18.01 23.53
N LEU A 75 -0.66 -17.19 22.66
CA LEU A 75 0.04 -16.54 21.55
C LEU A 75 1.20 -15.66 22.05
N VAL A 76 0.98 -14.86 23.11
CA VAL A 76 2.01 -14.03 23.74
C VAL A 76 3.14 -14.89 24.33
N MET A 77 2.81 -15.93 25.09
CA MET A 77 3.80 -16.88 25.63
C MET A 77 4.60 -17.60 24.54
N SER A 78 4.00 -17.89 23.38
CA SER A 78 4.69 -18.54 22.25
C SER A 78 5.60 -17.60 21.47
N SER A 79 5.23 -16.33 21.34
CA SER A 79 6.01 -15.31 20.63
C SER A 79 7.35 -14.96 21.30
N SER A 80 7.48 -15.29 22.59
CA SER A 80 8.72 -15.17 23.36
C SER A 80 9.55 -16.47 23.41
N ALA A 81 9.05 -17.57 22.82
CA ALA A 81 9.71 -18.86 22.77
C ALA A 81 10.53 -19.06 21.48
N GLY A 82 11.48 -20.01 21.49
CA GLY A 82 12.33 -20.32 20.33
C GLY A 82 11.56 -20.91 19.14
N ILE A 83 12.17 -20.89 17.95
CA ILE A 83 11.57 -21.25 16.64
C ILE A 83 10.80 -22.59 16.66
N GLN A 84 11.28 -23.59 17.40
CA GLN A 84 10.66 -24.91 17.50
C GLN A 84 9.35 -24.89 18.31
N GLN A 85 9.31 -24.13 19.41
CA GLN A 85 8.08 -23.92 20.20
C GLN A 85 7.08 -23.01 19.49
N GLN A 86 7.54 -22.04 18.68
CA GLN A 86 6.67 -21.26 17.81
C GLN A 86 6.01 -22.15 16.74
N GLN A 87 6.75 -23.10 16.15
CA GLN A 87 6.21 -24.08 15.21
C GLN A 87 5.19 -25.01 15.87
N GLU A 88 5.45 -25.50 17.07
CA GLU A 88 4.53 -26.37 17.82
C GLU A 88 3.26 -25.62 18.25
N VAL A 89 3.38 -24.38 18.73
CA VAL A 89 2.22 -23.55 19.07
C VAL A 89 1.44 -23.11 17.82
N LEU A 90 2.11 -22.86 16.69
CA LEU A 90 1.42 -22.67 15.41
C LEU A 90 0.68 -23.94 14.99
N VAL A 91 1.31 -25.12 15.01
CA VAL A 91 0.65 -26.41 14.71
C VAL A 91 -0.55 -26.64 15.63
N TRP A 92 -0.43 -26.30 16.92
CA TRP A 92 -1.50 -26.38 17.91
C TRP A 92 -2.58 -25.31 17.72
N LEU A 93 -2.26 -24.05 17.40
CA LEU A 93 -3.25 -23.02 17.01
C LEU A 93 -4.00 -23.42 15.74
N LEU A 94 -3.31 -24.12 14.85
CA LEU A 94 -3.85 -24.68 13.62
C LEU A 94 -4.57 -26.04 13.86
N GLU A 95 -4.56 -26.59 15.07
CA GLU A 95 -5.24 -27.85 15.39
C GLU A 95 -6.75 -27.64 15.64
N PRO A 96 -7.21 -26.61 16.38
CA PRO A 96 -8.60 -26.15 16.35
C PRO A 96 -9.05 -25.58 15.00
N ILE A 97 -8.11 -25.24 14.10
CA ILE A 97 -8.44 -24.86 12.71
C ILE A 97 -8.97 -26.06 11.90
N ASN A 98 -8.78 -27.31 12.35
CA ASN A 98 -9.55 -28.46 11.82
C ASN A 98 -11.05 -28.39 12.16
N LYS A 99 -11.47 -27.57 13.13
CA LYS A 99 -12.88 -27.24 13.35
C LYS A 99 -13.21 -26.01 12.51
N ILE A 100 -13.70 -26.24 11.29
CA ILE A 100 -14.15 -25.21 10.31
C ILE A 100 -14.95 -24.06 10.99
N GLN A 101 -15.77 -24.39 12.00
CA GLN A 101 -16.56 -23.42 12.77
C GLN A 101 -15.71 -22.40 13.56
N PHE A 102 -14.55 -22.78 14.08
CA PHE A 102 -13.67 -21.88 14.83
C PHE A 102 -12.95 -20.91 13.88
N MET A 103 -12.38 -21.40 12.77
CA MET A 103 -11.76 -20.56 11.73
C MET A 103 -12.70 -19.45 11.28
N TRP A 104 -13.92 -19.84 10.87
CA TRP A 104 -14.90 -18.88 10.40
C TRP A 104 -15.31 -17.92 11.51
N SER A 105 -15.36 -18.35 12.77
CA SER A 105 -15.67 -17.41 13.85
C SER A 105 -14.64 -16.30 14.02
N ILE A 106 -13.35 -16.57 13.83
CA ILE A 106 -12.31 -15.53 13.82
C ILE A 106 -12.58 -14.55 12.68
N TYR A 107 -12.85 -15.06 11.48
CA TYR A 107 -13.19 -14.24 10.32
C TYR A 107 -14.43 -13.36 10.55
N HIS A 108 -15.50 -13.92 11.13
CA HIS A 108 -16.70 -13.15 11.45
C HIS A 108 -16.44 -12.04 12.47
N ASN A 109 -15.55 -12.25 13.45
CA ASN A 109 -15.14 -11.19 14.38
C ASN A 109 -14.37 -10.07 13.65
N VAL A 110 -13.38 -10.40 12.82
CA VAL A 110 -12.61 -9.39 12.07
C VAL A 110 -13.53 -8.58 11.15
N THR A 111 -14.41 -9.25 10.41
CA THR A 111 -15.35 -8.57 9.50
C THR A 111 -16.43 -7.76 10.23
N LEU A 112 -16.80 -8.14 11.45
CA LEU A 112 -17.66 -7.31 12.29
C LEU A 112 -16.99 -5.98 12.64
N PHE A 113 -15.72 -6.01 13.06
CA PHE A 113 -14.95 -4.80 13.32
C PHE A 113 -14.76 -3.96 12.06
N GLU A 114 -14.49 -4.60 10.91
CA GLU A 114 -14.40 -3.92 9.62
C GLU A 114 -15.71 -3.18 9.28
N ARG A 115 -16.85 -3.87 9.36
CA ARG A 115 -18.18 -3.31 9.07
C ARG A 115 -18.55 -2.21 10.08
N ALA A 116 -18.19 -2.38 11.35
CA ALA A 116 -18.39 -1.36 12.37
C ALA A 116 -17.58 -0.11 12.03
N LEU A 117 -16.28 -0.23 11.75
CA LEU A 117 -15.44 0.90 11.34
C LEU A 117 -15.96 1.59 10.07
N LYS A 118 -16.44 0.84 9.07
CA LYS A 118 -17.04 1.41 7.84
C LYS A 118 -18.32 2.19 8.10
N ARG A 119 -19.14 1.77 9.06
CA ARG A 119 -20.50 2.29 9.29
C ARG A 119 -20.61 3.26 10.46
N SER A 120 -19.66 3.25 11.40
CA SER A 120 -19.72 4.02 12.65
C SER A 120 -19.29 5.49 12.54
N GLY A 121 -19.19 6.04 11.33
CA GLY A 121 -18.80 7.43 11.12
C GLY A 121 -19.85 8.44 11.61
N THR A 122 -19.41 9.40 12.44
CA THR A 122 -20.12 10.67 12.59
C THR A 122 -20.10 11.40 11.25
N LYS A 123 -21.27 11.71 10.67
CA LYS A 123 -21.34 12.55 9.47
C LYS A 123 -20.52 13.81 9.70
N LYS A 124 -19.46 14.00 8.92
CA LYS A 124 -18.71 15.25 8.88
C LYS A 124 -19.66 16.32 8.35
N THR A 125 -20.34 17.04 9.25
CA THR A 125 -21.13 18.21 8.89
C THR A 125 -20.21 19.17 8.15
N ALA A 126 -20.66 19.68 7.00
CA ALA A 126 -19.91 20.50 6.05
C ALA A 126 -19.62 21.92 6.57
N ALA A 127 -19.19 22.07 7.81
CA ALA A 127 -18.89 23.35 8.44
C ALA A 127 -17.59 23.25 9.25
N ALA A 128 -16.46 23.17 8.54
CA ALA A 128 -15.14 23.56 9.07
C ALA A 128 -14.17 23.75 7.90
N SER A 129 -14.54 24.66 6.98
CA SER A 129 -13.55 25.39 6.20
C SER A 129 -12.93 26.42 7.15
N GLN A 130 -11.60 26.40 7.26
CA GLN A 130 -10.77 27.46 7.83
C GLN A 130 -11.02 27.82 9.31
N ALA A 131 -10.30 27.15 10.22
CA ALA A 131 -9.82 27.80 11.44
C ALA A 131 -8.59 27.07 11.97
N GLN A 132 -7.42 27.69 11.83
CA GLN A 132 -6.34 27.51 12.79
C GLN A 132 -6.86 27.97 14.15
N ALA A 133 -7.02 27.07 15.11
CA ALA A 133 -7.31 27.44 16.48
C ALA A 133 -6.62 26.47 17.44
N THR A 134 -5.65 27.01 18.16
CA THR A 134 -5.05 26.48 19.37
C THR A 134 -6.10 26.41 20.49
N THR A 135 -6.83 25.30 20.61
CA THR A 135 -7.47 24.81 21.85
C THR A 135 -8.02 23.39 21.59
N PRO A 136 -7.90 22.44 22.54
CA PRO A 136 -8.42 21.09 22.36
C PRO A 136 -9.94 21.11 22.59
N VAL A 137 -10.70 21.32 21.53
CA VAL A 137 -12.13 21.01 21.57
C VAL A 137 -12.23 19.51 21.80
N THR A 138 -12.74 19.11 22.96
CA THR A 138 -13.13 17.74 23.29
C THR A 138 -14.28 17.32 22.37
N GLY A 139 -13.96 17.05 21.11
CA GLY A 139 -14.90 16.74 20.03
C GLY A 139 -15.01 15.24 19.87
N ASN A 140 -16.15 14.70 20.29
CA ASN A 140 -16.65 13.33 20.10
C ASN A 140 -15.67 12.36 19.42
N LEU A 141 -14.92 11.62 20.23
CA LEU A 141 -14.14 10.47 19.78
C LEU A 141 -15.04 9.52 19.00
N HIS A 142 -14.53 9.01 17.86
CA HIS A 142 -15.27 8.05 17.05
C HIS A 142 -15.68 6.85 17.93
N PRO A 143 -16.92 6.31 17.83
CA PRO A 143 -17.39 5.27 18.74
C PRO A 143 -16.50 4.02 18.81
N MET A 144 -15.83 3.69 17.70
CA MET A 144 -14.89 2.55 17.65
C MET A 144 -13.53 2.82 18.29
N SER A 145 -13.20 4.05 18.67
CA SER A 145 -11.86 4.43 19.17
C SER A 145 -11.49 3.65 20.44
N SER A 146 -12.43 3.53 21.39
CA SER A 146 -12.25 2.76 22.63
C SER A 146 -12.15 1.25 22.41
N HIS A 147 -12.55 0.76 21.24
CA HIS A 147 -12.57 -0.67 20.91
C HIS A 147 -11.38 -1.07 20.02
N LEU A 148 -10.58 -0.12 19.54
CA LEU A 148 -9.37 -0.41 18.77
C LEU A 148 -8.38 -1.31 19.54
N PRO A 149 -8.10 -1.08 20.84
CA PRO A 149 -7.17 -1.94 21.59
C PRO A 149 -7.62 -3.40 21.70
N TRP A 150 -8.90 -3.70 21.50
CA TRP A 150 -9.42 -5.06 21.58
C TRP A 150 -9.09 -5.88 20.34
N ILE A 151 -9.11 -5.24 19.16
CA ILE A 151 -8.94 -5.95 17.89
C ILE A 151 -7.54 -5.82 17.32
N LEU A 152 -6.87 -4.67 17.50
CA LEU A 152 -5.62 -4.41 16.80
C LEU A 152 -4.49 -5.37 17.22
N PRO A 153 -4.19 -5.58 18.52
CA PRO A 153 -3.10 -6.47 18.92
C PRO A 153 -3.24 -7.92 18.42
N PRO A 154 -4.39 -8.63 18.60
CA PRO A 154 -4.54 -9.99 18.07
C PRO A 154 -4.55 -10.02 16.55
N LEU A 155 -5.14 -9.00 15.89
CA LEU A 155 -5.19 -8.94 14.44
C LEU A 155 -3.81 -8.80 13.80
N ILE A 156 -2.96 -7.90 14.31
CA ILE A 156 -1.61 -7.72 13.73
C ILE A 156 -0.75 -8.98 13.92
N ARG A 157 -0.91 -9.70 15.03
CA ARG A 157 -0.24 -10.99 15.25
C ARG A 157 -0.73 -12.04 14.27
N LEU A 158 -2.04 -12.13 14.05
CA LEU A 158 -2.63 -13.04 13.08
C LEU A 158 -2.14 -12.75 11.66
N LEU A 159 -2.10 -11.47 11.25
CA LEU A 159 -1.57 -11.07 9.95
C LEU A 159 -0.09 -11.42 9.81
N ARG A 160 0.72 -11.18 10.85
CA ARG A 160 2.14 -11.58 10.88
C ARG A 160 2.29 -13.08 10.62
N CYS A 161 1.50 -13.92 11.30
CA CYS A 161 1.49 -15.37 11.08
C CYS A 161 1.10 -15.74 9.65
N ILE A 162 0.07 -15.09 9.09
CA ILE A 162 -0.34 -15.30 7.69
C ILE A 162 0.79 -14.93 6.73
N HIS A 163 1.46 -13.80 6.94
CA HIS A 163 2.58 -13.37 6.10
C HIS A 163 3.74 -14.38 6.15
N ALA A 164 4.04 -14.90 7.34
CA ALA A 164 5.10 -15.89 7.55
C ALA A 164 4.88 -17.20 6.76
N LEU A 165 3.65 -17.54 6.38
CA LEU A 165 3.36 -18.73 5.56
C LEU A 165 4.05 -18.70 4.19
N TRP A 166 4.44 -17.53 3.68
CA TRP A 166 5.20 -17.40 2.43
C TRP A 166 6.71 -17.35 2.65
N ALA A 167 7.18 -17.08 3.86
CA ALA A 167 8.60 -17.01 4.19
C ALA A 167 9.22 -18.38 4.48
N LYS A 168 10.54 -18.50 4.29
CA LYS A 168 11.30 -19.69 4.72
C LYS A 168 11.53 -19.66 6.24
N PRO A 169 11.54 -20.81 6.92
CA PRO A 169 11.38 -22.18 6.40
C PRO A 169 9.91 -22.61 6.23
N PHE A 170 8.94 -21.82 6.67
CA PHE A 170 7.53 -22.23 6.72
C PHE A 170 6.95 -22.57 5.35
N SER A 171 7.35 -21.88 4.29
CA SER A 171 6.90 -22.16 2.93
C SER A 171 7.26 -23.56 2.43
N GLU A 172 8.27 -24.19 3.03
CA GLU A 172 8.77 -25.52 2.67
C GLU A 172 8.20 -26.64 3.57
N SER A 173 7.79 -26.32 4.80
CA SER A 173 7.35 -27.30 5.81
C SER A 173 5.82 -27.47 5.93
N GLN A 174 5.05 -27.03 4.91
CA GLN A 174 3.58 -27.04 4.93
C GLN A 174 2.97 -28.35 4.41
N THR A 175 1.76 -28.67 4.88
CA THR A 175 0.95 -29.77 4.34
C THR A 175 0.52 -29.50 2.89
N GLY A 176 0.17 -30.56 2.15
CA GLY A 176 -0.27 -30.43 0.75
C GLY A 176 -1.46 -29.50 0.58
N GLU A 177 -2.42 -29.53 1.50
CA GLU A 177 -3.62 -28.67 1.47
C GLU A 177 -3.29 -27.18 1.63
N VAL A 178 -2.39 -26.83 2.57
CA VAL A 178 -1.98 -25.43 2.79
C VAL A 178 -1.12 -24.94 1.62
N LYS A 179 -0.22 -25.79 1.11
CA LYS A 179 0.57 -25.46 -0.08
C LYS A 179 -0.30 -25.21 -1.30
N ALA A 180 -1.33 -26.03 -1.52
CA ALA A 180 -2.29 -25.84 -2.59
C ALA A 180 -3.15 -24.58 -2.37
N ALA A 181 -3.53 -24.27 -1.13
CA ALA A 181 -4.29 -23.06 -0.78
C ALA A 181 -3.54 -21.75 -1.10
N LYS A 182 -2.21 -21.77 -1.22
CA LYS A 182 -1.41 -20.58 -1.55
C LYS A 182 -1.43 -20.22 -3.04
N SER A 183 -1.81 -21.14 -3.93
CA SER A 183 -1.87 -20.84 -5.36
C SER A 183 -2.96 -19.82 -5.73
N MET A 184 -3.02 -19.42 -6.98
CA MET A 184 -4.11 -18.62 -7.52
C MET A 184 -5.26 -19.52 -7.98
N THR A 185 -6.52 -19.14 -7.69
CA THR A 185 -7.69 -19.90 -8.16
C THR A 185 -7.93 -19.67 -9.65
N VAL A 186 -8.61 -20.62 -10.31
CA VAL A 186 -9.01 -20.46 -11.71
C VAL A 186 -9.79 -19.15 -11.93
N SER A 187 -10.68 -18.78 -11.00
CA SER A 187 -11.42 -17.51 -11.11
C SER A 187 -10.52 -16.28 -11.05
N GLU A 188 -9.48 -16.28 -10.22
CA GLU A 188 -8.50 -15.19 -10.18
C GLU A 188 -7.69 -15.14 -11.47
N GLN A 189 -7.29 -16.29 -12.01
CA GLN A 189 -6.54 -16.39 -13.27
C GLN A 189 -7.37 -15.86 -14.46
N THR A 190 -8.63 -16.31 -14.58
CA THR A 190 -9.59 -15.84 -15.58
C THR A 190 -9.81 -14.33 -15.47
N SER A 191 -9.89 -13.79 -14.24
CA SER A 191 -9.99 -12.36 -14.00
C SER A 191 -8.74 -11.58 -14.44
N LEU A 192 -7.54 -12.13 -14.27
CA LEU A 192 -6.30 -11.49 -14.75
C LEU A 192 -6.20 -11.48 -16.27
N LEU A 193 -6.71 -12.53 -16.92
CA LEU A 193 -6.75 -12.65 -18.38
C LEU A 193 -7.84 -11.78 -19.04
N GLY A 194 -8.74 -11.18 -18.25
CA GLY A 194 -9.88 -10.43 -18.77
C GLY A 194 -10.91 -11.31 -19.49
N GLU A 195 -10.86 -12.63 -19.27
CA GLU A 195 -11.83 -13.57 -19.80
C GLU A 195 -13.15 -13.35 -19.02
N ALA A 196 -14.22 -12.93 -19.71
CA ALA A 196 -15.51 -12.76 -19.05
C ALA A 196 -16.01 -14.10 -18.50
N ASN A 197 -16.29 -14.17 -17.20
CA ASN A 197 -17.04 -15.28 -16.65
C ASN A 197 -18.37 -15.37 -17.42
N LYS A 198 -18.58 -16.44 -18.18
CA LYS A 198 -19.92 -16.80 -18.65
C LYS A 198 -20.74 -17.17 -17.42
N LEU A 199 -21.26 -16.16 -16.73
CA LEU A 199 -22.25 -16.33 -15.69
C LEU A 199 -23.46 -17.01 -16.33
N THR A 200 -23.67 -18.28 -15.99
CA THR A 200 -24.94 -18.96 -16.22
C THR A 200 -26.01 -18.15 -15.50
N ARG A 201 -26.90 -17.54 -16.29
CA ARG A 201 -28.04 -16.74 -15.83
C ARG A 201 -28.84 -17.57 -14.82
N GLY A 202 -28.70 -17.29 -13.53
CA GLY A 202 -29.36 -18.04 -12.46
C GLY A 202 -28.78 -17.85 -11.06
N GLN A 203 -27.53 -17.38 -10.90
CA GLN A 203 -26.97 -17.05 -9.59
C GLN A 203 -26.65 -15.56 -9.53
N VAL A 204 -27.57 -14.80 -8.91
CA VAL A 204 -27.30 -13.45 -8.45
C VAL A 204 -26.32 -13.60 -7.29
N ALA A 205 -25.03 -13.42 -7.56
CA ALA A 205 -24.05 -13.24 -6.50
C ALA A 205 -24.40 -11.93 -5.78
N SER A 206 -24.93 -12.04 -4.56
CA SER A 206 -24.97 -10.91 -3.62
C SER A 206 -23.54 -10.38 -3.45
N ALA A 207 -23.40 -9.07 -3.25
CA ALA A 207 -22.12 -8.40 -3.01
C ALA A 207 -21.37 -8.89 -1.75
N ASP A 208 -21.96 -9.81 -0.97
CA ASP A 208 -21.38 -10.53 0.18
C ASP A 208 -20.87 -11.94 -0.22
N GLY A 209 -20.02 -12.05 -1.25
CA GLY A 209 -19.55 -13.30 -1.86
C GLY A 209 -18.75 -14.29 -1.00
N LEU A 210 -18.80 -14.19 0.34
CA LEU A 210 -18.17 -15.13 1.27
C LEU A 210 -19.15 -15.85 2.21
N LEU A 211 -20.45 -15.53 2.17
CA LEU A 211 -21.45 -16.15 3.05
C LEU A 211 -21.90 -17.55 2.58
N ASP A 212 -21.48 -18.00 1.40
CA ASP A 212 -21.82 -19.31 0.82
C ASP A 212 -20.76 -20.40 1.12
N ALA A 213 -19.83 -20.17 2.06
CA ALA A 213 -18.72 -21.07 2.38
C ALA A 213 -19.10 -22.34 3.18
N GLN A 214 -20.39 -22.61 3.37
CA GLN A 214 -20.88 -23.89 3.90
C GLN A 214 -21.63 -24.67 2.82
N ARG A 215 -20.94 -25.06 1.74
CA ARG A 215 -21.39 -26.22 0.95
C ARG A 215 -20.60 -27.43 1.40
N GLU A 216 -21.29 -28.38 2.03
CA GLU A 216 -20.75 -29.72 2.26
C GLU A 216 -20.28 -30.30 0.91
N GLY A 217 -18.96 -30.43 0.73
CA GLY A 217 -18.36 -30.92 -0.51
C GLY A 217 -17.24 -30.05 -1.12
N GLU A 218 -16.98 -28.84 -0.62
CA GLU A 218 -15.81 -28.06 -1.10
C GLU A 218 -14.47 -28.65 -0.64
N PRO A 219 -13.44 -28.67 -1.52
CA PRO A 219 -12.13 -29.19 -1.16
C PRO A 219 -11.49 -28.34 -0.05
N LYS A 220 -10.84 -28.99 0.92
CA LYS A 220 -10.25 -28.35 2.11
C LYS A 220 -9.30 -27.19 1.78
N GLU A 221 -8.53 -27.30 0.70
CA GLU A 221 -7.66 -26.24 0.21
C GLU A 221 -8.40 -24.94 -0.15
N ASN A 222 -9.63 -25.03 -0.65
CA ASN A 222 -10.42 -23.84 -1.02
C ASN A 222 -10.92 -23.12 0.24
N ASN A 223 -11.34 -23.88 1.25
CA ASN A 223 -11.71 -23.32 2.56
C ASN A 223 -10.53 -22.59 3.21
N ILE A 224 -9.35 -23.21 3.24
CA ILE A 224 -8.13 -22.59 3.78
C ILE A 224 -7.77 -21.33 2.99
N ARG A 225 -7.80 -21.38 1.65
CA ARG A 225 -7.49 -20.25 0.78
C ARG A 225 -8.44 -19.07 1.01
N ASN A 226 -9.74 -19.34 1.02
CA ASN A 226 -10.77 -18.32 1.21
C ASN A 226 -10.66 -17.70 2.60
N TRP A 227 -10.36 -18.49 3.63
CA TRP A 227 -10.14 -17.99 4.98
C TRP A 227 -8.87 -17.12 5.08
N LEU A 228 -7.72 -17.57 4.54
CA LEU A 228 -6.48 -16.80 4.52
C LEU A 228 -6.66 -15.45 3.79
N ARG A 229 -7.31 -15.48 2.62
CA ARG A 229 -7.65 -14.28 1.87
C ARG A 229 -8.59 -13.37 2.66
N GLY A 230 -9.67 -13.93 3.20
CA GLY A 230 -10.67 -13.18 3.96
C GLY A 230 -10.09 -12.49 5.19
N ILE A 231 -9.30 -13.19 6.00
CA ILE A 231 -8.61 -12.59 7.16
C ILE A 231 -7.66 -11.49 6.73
N ARG A 232 -6.85 -11.72 5.68
CA ARG A 232 -5.90 -10.71 5.21
C ARG A 232 -6.61 -9.47 4.70
N ASP A 233 -7.58 -9.62 3.80
CA ASP A 233 -8.25 -8.50 3.16
C ASP A 233 -9.08 -7.71 4.18
N SER A 234 -9.86 -8.39 5.03
CA SER A 234 -10.62 -7.72 6.09
C SER A 234 -9.71 -7.14 7.17
N GLY A 235 -8.63 -7.83 7.53
CA GLY A 235 -7.64 -7.35 8.50
C GLY A 235 -6.93 -6.08 8.03
N TYR A 236 -6.51 -6.05 6.77
CA TYR A 236 -5.97 -4.84 6.15
C TYR A 236 -6.98 -3.69 6.14
N ASN A 237 -8.24 -3.97 5.79
CA ASN A 237 -9.30 -2.96 5.87
C ASN A 237 -9.49 -2.43 7.29
N VAL A 238 -9.49 -3.29 8.33
CA VAL A 238 -9.59 -2.84 9.73
C VAL A 238 -8.45 -1.88 10.06
N ILE A 239 -7.21 -2.21 9.73
CA ILE A 239 -6.06 -1.34 10.02
C ILE A 239 -6.16 -0.02 9.25
N GLY A 240 -6.45 -0.06 7.95
CA GLY A 240 -6.55 1.14 7.12
C GLY A 240 -7.68 2.07 7.52
N LEU A 241 -8.85 1.51 7.86
CA LEU A 241 -9.97 2.28 8.37
C LEU A 241 -9.67 2.84 9.77
N ALA A 242 -9.04 2.03 10.64
CA ALA A 242 -8.63 2.49 11.97
C ALA A 242 -7.64 3.67 11.87
N ALA A 243 -6.70 3.65 10.92
CA ALA A 243 -5.78 4.76 10.69
C ALA A 243 -6.50 6.10 10.40
N SER A 244 -7.68 6.06 9.76
CA SER A 244 -8.47 7.27 9.50
C SER A 244 -9.03 7.96 10.75
N LEU A 245 -9.00 7.30 11.91
CA LEU A 245 -9.35 7.88 13.21
C LEU A 245 -8.23 8.76 13.80
N GLY A 246 -7.08 8.87 13.10
CA GLY A 246 -5.97 9.75 13.48
C GLY A 246 -5.34 9.36 14.81
N GLU A 247 -5.15 10.33 15.70
CA GLU A 247 -4.47 10.17 17.00
C GLU A 247 -4.95 8.97 17.81
N SER A 248 -6.26 8.68 17.75
CA SER A 248 -6.88 7.55 18.46
C SER A 248 -6.28 6.21 18.05
N PHE A 249 -5.92 6.04 16.78
CA PHE A 249 -5.24 4.84 16.29
C PHE A 249 -3.74 4.89 16.61
N PHE A 250 -3.05 5.97 16.21
CA PHE A 250 -1.59 6.03 16.30
C PHE A 250 -1.04 6.04 17.74
N ARG A 251 -1.88 6.36 18.74
CA ARG A 251 -1.52 6.27 20.16
C ARG A 251 -2.05 5.04 20.89
N CYS A 252 -3.01 4.31 20.34
CA CYS A 252 -3.59 3.15 21.05
C CYS A 252 -2.82 1.84 20.81
N ILE A 253 -1.92 1.81 19.83
CA ILE A 253 -1.07 0.67 19.53
C ILE A 253 0.38 1.11 19.31
N GLU A 254 1.32 0.26 19.72
CA GLU A 254 2.74 0.51 19.53
C GLU A 254 3.12 0.38 18.05
N GLY A 255 3.65 1.45 17.46
CA GLY A 255 4.02 1.49 16.04
C GLY A 255 5.05 0.41 15.65
N SER A 256 5.99 0.11 16.53
CA SER A 256 7.00 -0.96 16.34
C SER A 256 6.35 -2.33 16.12
N SER A 257 5.32 -2.67 16.90
CA SER A 257 4.57 -3.92 16.79
C SER A 257 3.82 -4.02 15.46
N VAL A 258 3.22 -2.92 15.00
CA VAL A 258 2.54 -2.86 13.69
C VAL A 258 3.55 -2.98 12.55
N THR A 259 4.66 -2.24 12.61
CA THR A 259 5.73 -2.36 11.61
C THR A 259 6.25 -3.79 11.53
N LEU A 260 6.58 -4.40 12.67
CA LEU A 260 7.09 -5.77 12.71
C LEU A 260 6.10 -6.73 12.05
N ALA A 261 4.82 -6.66 12.41
CA ALA A 261 3.80 -7.53 11.85
C ALA A 261 3.63 -7.40 10.33
N LEU A 262 3.70 -6.19 9.80
CA LEU A 262 3.46 -5.92 8.38
C LEU A 262 4.72 -6.11 7.52
N MET A 263 5.91 -5.79 8.06
CA MET A 263 7.14 -5.68 7.26
C MET A 263 8.12 -6.84 7.43
N GLU A 264 8.03 -7.65 8.49
CA GLU A 264 8.99 -8.74 8.75
C GLU A 264 9.14 -9.70 7.56
N ASN A 265 8.03 -10.06 6.93
CA ASN A 265 7.99 -11.03 5.83
C ASN A 265 7.69 -10.39 4.47
N VAL A 266 7.88 -9.07 4.33
CA VAL A 266 7.51 -8.32 3.09
C VAL A 266 8.19 -8.90 1.84
N GLN A 267 9.44 -9.35 1.98
CA GLN A 267 10.25 -9.91 0.89
C GLN A 267 9.73 -11.24 0.35
N ALA A 268 8.94 -11.96 1.16
CA ALA A 268 8.38 -13.25 0.79
C ALA A 268 6.96 -13.13 0.20
N MET A 269 6.36 -11.94 0.22
CA MET A 269 5.00 -11.73 -0.25
C MET A 269 4.90 -11.83 -1.77
N GLU A 270 3.79 -12.39 -2.25
CA GLU A 270 3.39 -12.33 -3.65
C GLU A 270 2.97 -10.90 -4.05
N PHE A 271 3.08 -10.53 -5.33
CA PHE A 271 2.76 -9.18 -5.79
C PHE A 271 1.30 -8.82 -5.52
N ARG A 272 0.36 -9.78 -5.67
CA ARG A 272 -1.05 -9.55 -5.33
C ARG A 272 -1.26 -9.22 -3.84
N HIS A 273 -0.45 -9.79 -2.95
CA HIS A 273 -0.54 -9.54 -1.50
C HIS A 273 0.05 -8.19 -1.15
N LEU A 274 1.22 -7.88 -1.73
CA LEU A 274 1.90 -6.60 -1.54
C LEU A 274 1.08 -5.43 -2.08
N ARG A 275 0.44 -5.61 -3.25
CA ARG A 275 -0.53 -4.66 -3.81
C ARG A 275 -1.64 -4.32 -2.81
N GLN A 276 -2.27 -5.33 -2.21
CA GLN A 276 -3.34 -5.12 -1.24
C GLN A 276 -2.85 -4.49 0.07
N LEU A 277 -1.67 -4.89 0.56
CA LEU A 277 -1.05 -4.28 1.74
C LEU A 277 -0.80 -2.79 1.52
N ILE A 278 -0.23 -2.43 0.36
CA ILE A 278 0.03 -1.04 -0.01
C ILE A 278 -1.28 -0.25 -0.06
N HIS A 279 -2.26 -0.78 -0.81
CA HIS A 279 -3.52 -0.10 -1.06
C HIS A 279 -4.34 0.14 0.21
N LEU A 280 -4.52 -0.92 1.00
CA LEU A 280 -5.46 -0.94 2.13
C LEU A 280 -4.82 -0.49 3.44
N VAL A 281 -3.49 -0.58 3.59
CA VAL A 281 -2.81 -0.30 4.85
C VAL A 281 -1.81 0.84 4.71
N ILE A 282 -0.83 0.73 3.82
CA ILE A 282 0.26 1.70 3.74
C ILE A 282 -0.24 3.08 3.32
N ILE A 283 -1.07 3.15 2.28
CA ILE A 283 -1.61 4.42 1.80
C ILE A 283 -2.43 5.14 2.90
N PRO A 284 -3.40 4.49 3.57
CA PRO A 284 -4.09 5.11 4.71
C PRO A 284 -3.16 5.52 5.86
N LEU A 285 -2.18 4.69 6.22
CA LEU A 285 -1.23 5.04 7.28
C LEU A 285 -0.42 6.29 6.93
N VAL A 286 0.12 6.38 5.71
CA VAL A 286 0.83 7.59 5.24
C VAL A 286 -0.09 8.81 5.24
N LYS A 287 -1.34 8.65 4.79
CA LYS A 287 -2.30 9.75 4.66
C LYS A 287 -2.73 10.36 5.99
N TYR A 288 -2.85 9.55 7.03
CA TYR A 288 -3.45 9.98 8.30
C TYR A 288 -2.46 10.07 9.48
N CYS A 289 -1.18 9.68 9.29
CA CYS A 289 -0.18 9.74 10.36
C CYS A 289 0.16 11.19 10.74
N PRO A 290 0.02 11.58 12.02
CA PRO A 290 0.49 12.86 12.54
C PRO A 290 1.98 13.08 12.30
N ALA A 291 2.38 14.32 12.06
CA ALA A 291 3.76 14.67 11.70
C ALA A 291 4.78 14.29 12.79
N GLU A 292 4.38 14.36 14.05
CA GLU A 292 5.20 14.02 15.22
C GLU A 292 5.54 12.52 15.26
N LEU A 293 4.75 11.69 14.58
CA LEU A 293 4.87 10.24 14.60
C LEU A 293 5.50 9.67 13.31
N TRP A 294 5.86 10.52 12.34
CA TRP A 294 6.46 10.08 11.08
C TRP A 294 7.73 9.25 11.25
N GLN A 295 8.60 9.60 12.21
CA GLN A 295 9.80 8.83 12.49
C GLN A 295 9.50 7.42 12.99
N MET A 296 8.52 7.28 13.89
CA MET A 296 8.15 5.99 14.47
C MET A 296 7.37 5.11 13.49
N TRP A 297 6.51 5.71 12.67
CA TRP A 297 5.60 4.98 11.80
C TRP A 297 6.05 4.98 10.34
N ILE A 298 6.12 6.17 9.72
CA ILE A 298 6.31 6.30 8.28
C ILE A 298 7.70 5.81 7.85
N PHE A 299 8.76 6.21 8.55
CA PHE A 299 10.10 5.73 8.24
C PHE A 299 10.20 4.19 8.33
N ASN A 300 9.75 3.63 9.45
CA ASN A 300 9.83 2.20 9.73
C ASN A 300 8.97 1.34 8.79
N LEU A 301 7.86 1.88 8.26
CA LEU A 301 7.02 1.19 7.28
C LEU A 301 7.56 1.34 5.85
N LEU A 302 7.94 2.54 5.44
CA LEU A 302 8.33 2.82 4.05
C LEU A 302 9.73 2.33 3.71
N GLN A 303 10.65 2.29 4.66
CA GLN A 303 12.03 1.84 4.40
C GLN A 303 12.08 0.40 3.87
N PRO A 304 11.59 -0.63 4.59
CA PRO A 304 11.66 -2.01 4.10
C PRO A 304 10.78 -2.20 2.85
N LEU A 305 9.65 -1.50 2.76
CA LEU A 305 8.74 -1.55 1.63
C LEU A 305 9.42 -1.05 0.34
N PHE A 306 9.99 0.16 0.33
CA PHE A 306 10.58 0.70 -0.88
C PHE A 306 11.85 -0.05 -1.30
N VAL A 307 12.66 -0.53 -0.34
CA VAL A 307 13.80 -1.39 -0.68
C VAL A 307 13.34 -2.65 -1.42
N HIS A 308 12.33 -3.35 -0.88
CA HIS A 308 11.79 -4.54 -1.54
C HIS A 308 11.19 -4.22 -2.90
N CYS A 309 10.27 -3.24 -2.95
CA CYS A 309 9.56 -2.89 -4.17
C CYS A 309 10.52 -2.43 -5.27
N GLN A 310 11.56 -1.64 -4.95
CA GLN A 310 12.54 -1.22 -5.94
C GLN A 310 13.26 -2.42 -6.55
N GLN A 311 13.76 -3.34 -5.72
CA GLN A 311 14.48 -4.53 -6.20
C GLN A 311 13.59 -5.47 -7.01
N ALA A 312 12.37 -5.72 -6.52
CA ALA A 312 11.43 -6.63 -7.17
C ALA A 312 10.92 -6.06 -8.51
N LEU A 313 10.58 -4.77 -8.56
CA LEU A 313 10.12 -4.12 -9.78
C LEU A 313 11.25 -3.99 -10.81
N ASP A 314 12.45 -3.60 -10.42
CA ASP A 314 13.61 -3.52 -11.32
C ASP A 314 13.91 -4.87 -11.97
N PHE A 315 13.95 -5.94 -11.15
CA PHE A 315 14.15 -7.30 -11.65
C PHE A 315 13.04 -7.73 -12.62
N SER A 316 11.78 -7.57 -12.23
CA SER A 316 10.63 -8.05 -13.03
C SER A 316 10.44 -7.24 -14.31
N TRP A 317 10.61 -5.91 -14.28
CA TRP A 317 10.57 -5.08 -15.49
C TRP A 317 11.76 -5.38 -16.41
N SER A 318 12.96 -5.54 -15.87
CA SER A 318 14.14 -5.91 -16.67
C SER A 318 13.96 -7.27 -17.34
N SER A 319 13.41 -8.25 -16.62
CA SER A 319 13.10 -9.58 -17.17
C SER A 319 12.00 -9.49 -18.24
N PHE A 320 10.93 -8.73 -17.97
CA PHE A 320 9.82 -8.56 -18.92
C PHE A 320 10.27 -7.89 -20.22
N LEU A 321 11.04 -6.80 -20.13
CA LEU A 321 11.49 -6.04 -21.30
C LEU A 321 12.52 -6.81 -22.15
N ARG A 322 13.31 -7.70 -21.56
CA ARG A 322 14.34 -8.48 -22.27
C ARG A 322 13.84 -9.84 -22.77
N GLU A 323 13.05 -10.53 -21.96
CA GLU A 323 12.70 -11.94 -22.14
C GLU A 323 11.20 -12.18 -22.37
N GLY A 324 10.35 -11.14 -22.27
CA GLY A 324 8.89 -11.26 -22.33
C GLY A 324 8.25 -11.86 -21.08
N ARG A 325 9.04 -12.16 -20.03
CA ARG A 325 8.54 -12.80 -18.80
C ARG A 325 8.89 -11.96 -17.58
N ALA A 326 7.89 -11.56 -16.80
CA ALA A 326 8.09 -10.73 -15.61
C ALA A 326 8.56 -11.53 -14.40
N LYS A 327 8.40 -12.87 -14.40
CA LYS A 327 8.89 -13.77 -13.32
C LYS A 327 8.46 -13.31 -11.93
N VAL A 328 7.18 -12.98 -11.79
CA VAL A 328 6.59 -12.54 -10.52
C VAL A 328 6.58 -13.69 -9.49
N PRO A 329 6.60 -13.40 -8.18
CA PRO A 329 6.62 -14.42 -7.13
C PRO A 329 5.30 -15.21 -6.99
N ASP A 330 4.20 -14.75 -7.59
CA ASP A 330 2.86 -15.35 -7.46
C ASP A 330 2.80 -16.78 -8.02
N SER A 331 2.24 -17.70 -7.24
CA SER A 331 2.04 -19.08 -7.68
C SER A 331 0.75 -19.28 -8.46
N PHE A 332 0.86 -19.61 -9.75
CA PHE A 332 -0.30 -19.89 -10.60
C PHE A 332 -0.82 -21.34 -10.53
N GLY A 333 -0.27 -22.18 -9.64
CA GLY A 333 -0.63 -23.59 -9.52
C GLY A 333 -0.16 -24.44 -10.72
N SER A 334 -0.68 -25.67 -10.83
CA SER A 334 -0.37 -26.57 -11.96
C SER A 334 -1.13 -26.11 -13.20
N LEU A 335 -0.53 -25.19 -13.95
CA LEU A 335 -1.10 -24.73 -15.22
C LEU A 335 -0.85 -25.79 -16.31
N SER A 336 -1.94 -26.33 -16.86
CA SER A 336 -1.96 -27.07 -18.13
C SER A 336 -2.12 -26.13 -19.35
N GLY A 337 -1.93 -24.82 -19.15
CA GLY A 337 -2.14 -23.76 -20.15
C GLY A 337 -0.91 -23.46 -21.01
N SER A 338 -1.09 -22.65 -22.06
CA SER A 338 0.02 -22.17 -22.89
C SER A 338 0.86 -21.12 -22.17
N ASP A 339 2.17 -21.10 -22.42
CA ASP A 339 3.13 -20.12 -21.86
C ASP A 339 2.67 -18.66 -22.00
N LEU A 340 1.90 -18.34 -23.05
CA LEU A 340 1.36 -17.01 -23.30
C LEU A 340 0.37 -16.55 -22.22
N LYS A 341 -0.46 -17.44 -21.66
CA LYS A 341 -1.38 -17.06 -20.58
C LYS A 341 -0.63 -16.67 -19.32
N VAL A 342 0.48 -17.36 -19.03
CA VAL A 342 1.34 -17.05 -17.88
C VAL A 342 1.97 -15.68 -18.06
N GLU A 343 2.55 -15.42 -19.22
CA GLU A 343 3.14 -14.12 -19.56
C GLU A 343 2.18 -12.95 -19.31
N VAL A 344 0.96 -13.04 -19.83
CA VAL A 344 -0.07 -11.99 -19.65
C VAL A 344 -0.42 -11.79 -18.17
N MET A 345 -0.54 -12.88 -17.41
CA MET A 345 -0.85 -12.80 -15.98
C MET A 345 0.30 -12.21 -15.17
N GLU A 346 1.55 -12.59 -15.47
CA GLU A 346 2.74 -12.01 -14.85
C GLU A 346 2.85 -10.51 -15.14
N GLU A 347 2.66 -10.11 -16.40
CA GLU A 347 2.65 -8.70 -16.80
C GLU A 347 1.56 -7.92 -16.04
N LYS A 348 0.36 -8.48 -15.94
CA LYS A 348 -0.76 -7.84 -15.24
C LYS A 348 -0.44 -7.59 -13.77
N LEU A 349 0.14 -8.58 -13.08
CA LEU A 349 0.56 -8.46 -11.68
C LEU A 349 1.69 -7.44 -11.50
N LEU A 350 2.69 -7.44 -12.40
CA LEU A 350 3.78 -6.47 -12.40
C LEU A 350 3.26 -5.03 -12.50
N ARG A 351 2.39 -4.76 -13.48
CA ARG A 351 1.77 -3.44 -13.68
C ARG A 351 0.94 -3.01 -12.49
N ASP A 352 0.11 -3.92 -11.97
CA ASP A 352 -0.74 -3.65 -10.81
C ASP A 352 0.09 -3.27 -9.56
N LEU A 353 1.17 -3.98 -9.27
CA LEU A 353 2.06 -3.61 -8.16
C LEU A 353 2.78 -2.28 -8.43
N THR A 354 3.32 -2.08 -9.64
CA THR A 354 4.01 -0.85 -10.04
C THR A 354 3.13 0.37 -9.79
N ARG A 355 1.86 0.29 -10.20
CA ARG A 355 0.87 1.35 -10.03
C ARG A 355 0.58 1.64 -8.56
N GLU A 356 0.47 0.64 -7.70
CA GLU A 356 0.24 0.86 -6.27
C GLU A 356 1.46 1.45 -5.56
N VAL A 357 2.68 1.05 -5.93
CA VAL A 357 3.90 1.69 -5.40
C VAL A 357 3.95 3.17 -5.83
N CYS A 358 3.59 3.48 -7.07
CA CYS A 358 3.46 4.87 -7.53
C CYS A 358 2.33 5.62 -6.82
N SER A 359 1.24 4.95 -6.42
CA SER A 359 0.18 5.55 -5.60
C SER A 359 0.70 5.98 -4.22
N VAL A 360 1.69 5.28 -3.64
CA VAL A 360 2.35 5.74 -2.39
C VAL A 360 3.09 7.05 -2.62
N LEU A 361 3.89 7.12 -3.68
CA LEU A 361 4.61 8.36 -4.07
C LEU A 361 3.64 9.51 -4.34
N TRP A 362 2.51 9.22 -4.99
CA TRP A 362 1.43 10.18 -5.20
C TRP A 362 0.86 10.74 -3.90
N VAL A 363 0.59 9.89 -2.90
CA VAL A 363 0.10 10.34 -1.58
C VAL A 363 1.16 11.14 -0.83
N LEU A 364 2.43 10.73 -0.91
CA LEU A 364 3.55 11.48 -0.34
C LEU A 364 3.69 12.89 -0.94
N ALA A 365 3.21 13.10 -2.17
CA ALA A 365 3.18 14.40 -2.83
C ALA A 365 1.94 15.25 -2.50
N SER A 366 0.99 14.73 -1.73
CA SER A 366 -0.28 15.42 -1.49
C SER A 366 -0.06 16.77 -0.80
N PRO A 367 -0.75 17.85 -1.22
CA PRO A 367 -0.54 19.18 -0.63
C PRO A 367 -0.81 19.24 0.88
N GLY A 368 -1.76 18.43 1.37
CA GLY A 368 -2.09 18.35 2.79
C GLY A 368 -0.94 17.83 3.67
N LEU A 369 -0.09 16.95 3.14
CA LEU A 369 1.09 16.43 3.84
C LEU A 369 2.36 17.25 3.58
N ASN A 370 2.25 18.30 2.76
CA ASN A 370 3.38 19.13 2.31
C ASN A 370 3.07 20.63 2.41
N SER A 371 2.37 21.04 3.47
CA SER A 371 1.97 22.43 3.69
C SER A 371 3.14 23.39 3.86
N GLY A 372 4.33 22.89 4.24
CA GLY A 372 5.55 23.69 4.35
C GLY A 372 6.29 23.93 3.03
N LEU A 373 5.91 23.26 1.93
CA LEU A 373 6.53 23.51 0.63
C LEU A 373 6.01 24.83 0.03
N PRO A 374 6.88 25.80 -0.30
CA PRO A 374 6.46 27.02 -0.96
C PRO A 374 5.92 26.73 -2.36
N SER A 375 5.04 27.61 -2.87
CA SER A 375 4.68 27.54 -4.28
C SER A 375 5.82 28.05 -5.15
N LEU A 376 5.99 27.47 -6.33
CA LEU A 376 7.08 27.85 -7.23
C LEU A 376 6.94 29.29 -7.76
N GLU A 377 5.69 29.77 -7.88
CA GLU A 377 5.38 31.17 -8.20
C GLU A 377 5.83 32.15 -7.09
N GLN A 378 5.80 31.74 -5.82
CA GLN A 378 6.30 32.55 -4.69
C GLN A 378 7.83 32.61 -4.65
N LEU A 379 8.49 31.56 -5.14
CA LEU A 379 9.95 31.50 -5.22
C LEU A 379 10.48 32.42 -6.34
N GLY A 380 9.80 32.52 -7.48
CA GLY A 380 10.23 33.34 -8.62
C GLY A 380 11.49 32.78 -9.32
N PRO A 381 11.99 33.40 -10.41
CA PRO A 381 13.21 32.94 -11.08
C PRO A 381 14.45 33.11 -10.18
N ALA A 382 15.39 32.17 -10.30
CA ALA A 382 16.55 31.97 -9.41
C ALA A 382 17.38 33.24 -9.09
N ASN A 383 17.38 34.26 -9.95
CA ASN A 383 18.13 35.51 -9.75
C ASN A 383 17.69 36.38 -8.55
N ARG A 384 16.60 36.05 -7.82
CA ARG A 384 16.19 36.76 -6.58
C ARG A 384 16.35 35.98 -5.26
N ILE A 385 16.74 34.70 -5.29
CA ILE A 385 16.47 33.76 -4.17
C ILE A 385 17.70 33.32 -3.37
N ASN A 386 18.91 33.70 -3.78
CA ASN A 386 20.14 33.26 -3.09
C ASN A 386 20.18 33.65 -1.60
N SER A 387 19.31 34.56 -1.13
CA SER A 387 19.16 34.96 0.28
C SER A 387 18.08 34.20 1.08
N SER A 388 17.34 33.24 0.50
CA SER A 388 16.16 32.60 1.14
C SER A 388 16.14 31.07 1.14
N LEU A 389 17.20 30.39 0.69
CA LEU A 389 17.26 28.92 0.74
C LEU A 389 17.29 28.43 2.18
N LYS A 390 16.55 27.35 2.47
CA LYS A 390 16.52 26.74 3.80
C LYS A 390 17.24 25.40 3.82
N ASP A 391 17.73 25.02 4.98
CA ASP A 391 18.23 23.66 5.22
C ASP A 391 17.08 22.66 5.09
N LEU A 392 17.37 21.44 4.62
CA LEU A 392 16.33 20.43 4.37
C LEU A 392 15.59 20.06 5.66
N GLU A 393 16.30 20.06 6.79
CA GLU A 393 15.82 19.79 8.14
C GLU A 393 14.64 20.71 8.51
N SER A 394 14.60 21.94 7.97
CA SER A 394 13.51 22.88 8.22
C SER A 394 12.15 22.43 7.65
N PHE A 395 12.15 21.52 6.68
CA PHE A 395 10.94 20.97 6.07
C PHE A 395 10.45 19.69 6.76
N ALA A 396 11.27 19.06 7.61
CA ALA A 396 11.03 17.73 8.18
C ALA A 396 9.68 17.56 8.91
N SER A 397 9.17 18.61 9.54
CA SER A 397 7.92 18.59 10.32
C SER A 397 6.71 19.10 9.55
N SER A 398 6.90 19.65 8.35
CA SER A 398 5.88 20.35 7.57
C SER A 398 5.69 19.78 6.15
N SER A 399 6.58 18.88 5.75
CA SER A 399 6.56 18.20 4.48
C SER A 399 7.02 16.76 4.65
N ILE A 400 6.12 15.82 4.37
CA ILE A 400 6.45 14.40 4.37
C ILE A 400 7.47 14.06 3.29
N THR A 401 7.49 14.81 2.17
CA THR A 401 8.51 14.68 1.13
C THR A 401 9.87 15.16 1.66
N GLY A 402 9.91 16.30 2.36
CA GLY A 402 11.12 16.77 3.05
C GLY A 402 11.63 15.76 4.09
N PHE A 403 10.74 15.24 4.92
CA PHE A 403 11.01 14.16 5.88
C PHE A 403 11.59 12.91 5.21
N LEU A 404 11.00 12.47 4.10
CA LEU A 404 11.48 11.32 3.34
C LEU A 404 12.91 11.57 2.82
N MET A 405 13.17 12.75 2.25
CA MET A 405 14.47 13.12 1.68
C MET A 405 15.58 13.31 2.72
N LEU A 406 15.23 13.52 3.99
CA LEU A 406 16.20 13.50 5.10
C LEU A 406 16.72 12.09 5.39
N ASN A 407 15.90 11.07 5.13
CA ASN A 407 16.18 9.68 5.46
C ASN A 407 16.70 8.92 4.23
N ALA A 408 18.02 8.94 4.02
CA ALA A 408 18.66 8.34 2.83
C ALA A 408 18.26 6.88 2.56
N ALA A 409 18.11 6.07 3.62
CA ALA A 409 17.73 4.65 3.51
C ALA A 409 16.35 4.43 2.85
N THR A 410 15.46 5.41 2.95
CA THR A 410 14.11 5.38 2.35
C THR A 410 14.04 6.22 1.08
N ALA A 411 14.75 7.35 1.05
CA ALA A 411 14.80 8.25 -0.10
C ALA A 411 15.40 7.58 -1.34
N ILE A 412 16.55 6.90 -1.20
CA ILE A 412 17.27 6.35 -2.36
C ILE A 412 16.42 5.35 -3.17
N PRO A 413 15.78 4.33 -2.56
CA PRO A 413 14.90 3.43 -3.29
C PRO A 413 13.68 4.13 -3.91
N ALA A 414 13.08 5.11 -3.20
CA ALA A 414 11.95 5.88 -3.72
C ALA A 414 12.33 6.73 -4.95
N LEU A 415 13.50 7.37 -4.91
CA LEU A 415 14.05 8.15 -6.02
C LEU A 415 14.39 7.25 -7.22
N ARG A 416 14.93 6.05 -6.99
CA ARG A 416 15.18 5.05 -8.04
C ARG A 416 13.89 4.62 -8.74
N ILE A 417 12.86 4.25 -7.98
CA ILE A 417 11.53 3.94 -8.54
C ILE A 417 11.01 5.12 -9.37
N THR A 418 11.18 6.35 -8.86
CA THR A 418 10.72 7.58 -9.54
C THR A 418 11.36 7.76 -10.93
N VAL A 419 12.66 7.47 -11.08
CA VAL A 419 13.36 7.59 -12.37
C VAL A 419 13.11 6.40 -13.29
N GLU A 420 13.04 5.19 -12.74
CA GLU A 420 12.86 3.94 -13.49
C GLU A 420 11.47 3.85 -14.14
N VAL A 421 10.43 4.38 -13.48
CA VAL A 421 9.04 4.41 -13.99
C VAL A 421 8.93 4.97 -15.40
N PHE A 422 9.75 5.97 -15.76
CA PHE A 422 9.71 6.56 -17.11
C PHE A 422 10.22 5.63 -18.21
N SER A 423 11.00 4.60 -17.83
CA SER A 423 11.46 3.56 -18.73
C SER A 423 10.50 2.37 -18.80
N TRP A 424 9.67 2.18 -17.77
CA TRP A 424 8.66 1.13 -17.73
C TRP A 424 7.49 1.51 -18.64
N THR A 425 7.00 0.56 -19.43
CA THR A 425 5.96 0.81 -20.45
C THR A 425 4.56 0.89 -19.84
N ASP A 426 4.37 1.60 -18.72
CA ASP A 426 3.09 1.76 -18.01
C ASP A 426 2.74 3.24 -17.79
N SER A 427 1.88 3.79 -18.65
CA SER A 427 1.49 5.20 -18.59
C SER A 427 0.67 5.57 -17.35
N GLU A 428 -0.05 4.61 -16.74
CA GLU A 428 -0.81 4.89 -15.52
C GLU A 428 0.12 5.09 -14.30
N ALA A 429 1.21 4.32 -14.24
CA ALA A 429 2.25 4.50 -13.24
C ALA A 429 2.92 5.87 -13.39
N VAL A 430 3.20 6.29 -14.63
CA VAL A 430 3.74 7.63 -14.92
C VAL A 430 2.79 8.73 -14.46
N THR A 431 1.48 8.63 -14.73
CA THR A 431 0.49 9.59 -14.24
C THR A 431 0.53 9.74 -12.71
N LYS A 432 0.68 8.62 -11.99
CA LYS A 432 0.74 8.61 -10.52
C LYS A 432 2.04 9.22 -9.97
N VAL A 433 3.17 9.05 -10.65
CA VAL A 433 4.46 9.57 -10.15
C VAL A 433 4.65 11.08 -10.38
N ILE A 434 3.99 11.65 -11.39
CA ILE A 434 4.16 13.07 -11.77
C ILE A 434 4.02 14.06 -10.59
N PRO A 435 2.98 13.98 -9.72
CA PRO A 435 2.87 14.87 -8.59
C PRO A 435 4.05 14.79 -7.62
N PHE A 436 4.63 13.61 -7.44
CA PHE A 436 5.83 13.43 -6.63
C PHE A 436 7.05 14.09 -7.27
N CYS A 437 7.20 14.02 -8.60
CA CYS A 437 8.24 14.75 -9.31
C CYS A 437 8.11 16.27 -9.09
N PHE A 438 6.90 16.84 -9.13
CA PHE A 438 6.70 18.26 -8.79
C PHE A 438 7.12 18.59 -7.36
N ALA A 439 6.75 17.76 -6.38
CA ALA A 439 7.15 17.95 -4.98
C ALA A 439 8.68 17.92 -4.81
N LEU A 440 9.37 17.00 -5.50
CA LEU A 440 10.84 16.94 -5.52
C LEU A 440 11.46 18.20 -6.14
N ILE A 441 10.91 18.71 -7.25
CA ILE A 441 11.39 19.95 -7.87
C ILE A 441 11.21 21.13 -6.93
N HIS A 442 10.04 21.28 -6.30
CA HIS A 442 9.77 22.36 -5.34
C HIS A 442 10.74 22.31 -4.17
N LEU A 443 10.99 21.12 -3.63
CA LEU A 443 11.93 20.92 -2.54
C LEU A 443 13.38 21.21 -2.97
N ALA A 444 13.80 20.78 -4.16
CA ALA A 444 15.13 21.08 -4.71
C ALA A 444 15.35 22.58 -4.92
N VAL A 445 14.33 23.30 -5.37
CA VAL A 445 14.40 24.77 -5.56
C VAL A 445 14.46 25.48 -4.20
N ALA A 446 13.67 25.04 -3.21
CA ALA A 446 13.56 25.68 -1.91
C ALA A 446 14.72 25.38 -0.94
N THR A 447 15.51 24.34 -1.20
CA THR A 447 16.58 23.88 -0.30
C THR A 447 17.98 24.20 -0.83
N ASN A 448 18.95 24.17 0.07
CA ASN A 448 20.38 24.25 -0.24
C ASN A 448 21.05 22.87 -0.40
N ARG A 449 20.28 21.76 -0.40
CA ARG A 449 20.85 20.40 -0.48
C ARG A 449 21.31 20.08 -1.91
N ALA A 450 22.63 20.06 -2.10
CA ALA A 450 23.26 19.91 -3.41
C ALA A 450 22.91 18.58 -4.09
N GLU A 451 22.87 17.48 -3.35
CA GLU A 451 22.59 16.14 -3.89
C GLU A 451 21.17 16.06 -4.47
N LEU A 452 20.20 16.68 -3.79
CA LEU A 452 18.80 16.72 -4.26
C LEU A 452 18.68 17.59 -5.51
N SER A 453 19.31 18.76 -5.51
CA SER A 453 19.35 19.64 -6.68
C SER A 453 19.97 18.93 -7.89
N GLN A 454 21.10 18.25 -7.68
CA GLN A 454 21.82 17.52 -8.73
C GLN A 454 20.98 16.35 -9.27
N PHE A 455 20.33 15.58 -8.38
CA PHE A 455 19.42 14.50 -8.78
C PHE A 455 18.28 15.02 -9.65
N VAL A 456 17.62 16.13 -9.25
CA VAL A 456 16.53 16.73 -10.02
C VAL A 456 17.00 17.27 -11.37
N ALA A 457 18.11 18.01 -11.37
CA ALA A 457 18.66 18.65 -12.57
C ALA A 457 19.20 17.64 -13.59
N LYS A 458 19.73 16.51 -13.14
CA LYS A 458 20.35 15.49 -13.98
C LYS A 458 19.46 14.28 -14.20
N ASP A 459 19.27 13.48 -13.15
CA ASP A 459 18.73 12.13 -13.25
C ASP A 459 17.24 12.18 -13.53
N LEU A 460 16.49 12.94 -12.74
CA LEU A 460 15.05 13.13 -12.97
C LEU A 460 14.77 13.78 -14.32
N PHE A 461 15.52 14.83 -14.68
CA PHE A 461 15.31 15.49 -15.97
C PHE A 461 15.59 14.54 -17.14
N SER A 462 16.69 13.80 -17.10
CA SER A 462 17.03 12.81 -18.13
C SER A 462 15.97 11.69 -18.23
N SER A 463 15.45 11.22 -17.10
CA SER A 463 14.39 10.21 -17.07
C SER A 463 13.07 10.72 -17.61
N ILE A 464 12.67 11.96 -17.32
CA ILE A 464 11.46 12.56 -17.94
C ILE A 464 11.62 12.66 -19.46
N MET A 465 12.81 13.02 -19.94
CA MET A 465 13.14 13.05 -21.37
C MET A 465 13.08 11.67 -22.02
N GLN A 466 13.55 10.63 -21.33
CA GLN A 466 13.37 9.24 -21.73
C GLN A 466 11.87 8.86 -21.76
N GLY A 467 11.09 9.26 -20.76
CA GLY A 467 9.65 9.02 -20.68
C GLY A 467 8.87 9.64 -21.84
N LEU A 468 9.28 10.82 -22.31
CA LEU A 468 8.73 11.46 -23.52
C LEU A 468 9.06 10.69 -24.82
N SER A 469 10.06 9.80 -24.80
CA SER A 469 10.40 8.92 -25.93
C SER A 469 9.47 7.70 -26.04
N VAL A 470 8.69 7.40 -24.99
CA VAL A 470 7.74 6.29 -24.92
C VAL A 470 6.36 6.75 -25.39
N GLU A 471 5.84 6.15 -26.45
CA GLU A 471 4.58 6.57 -27.09
C GLU A 471 3.34 6.46 -26.19
N LEU A 472 3.31 5.46 -25.30
CA LEU A 472 2.23 5.26 -24.33
C LEU A 472 2.02 6.46 -23.40
N ASN A 473 3.04 7.31 -23.23
CA ASN A 473 2.98 8.52 -22.40
C ASN A 473 2.41 9.74 -23.14
N SER A 474 1.83 9.56 -24.33
CA SER A 474 1.23 10.66 -25.11
C SER A 474 0.14 11.43 -24.35
N ILE A 475 -0.63 10.75 -23.50
CA ILE A 475 -1.68 11.34 -22.65
C ILE A 475 -1.06 12.29 -21.60
N THR A 476 0.00 11.85 -20.93
CA THR A 476 0.70 12.62 -19.88
C THR A 476 1.76 13.57 -20.42
N SER A 477 2.02 13.57 -21.73
CA SER A 477 3.09 14.35 -22.37
C SER A 477 3.03 15.84 -22.05
N ALA A 478 1.83 16.40 -21.88
CA ALA A 478 1.67 17.79 -21.47
C ALA A 478 2.20 18.05 -20.05
N GLU A 479 1.99 17.13 -19.11
CA GLU A 479 2.49 17.26 -17.74
C GLU A 479 4.00 17.03 -17.68
N LEU A 480 4.53 16.07 -18.45
CA LEU A 480 5.96 15.82 -18.58
C LEU A 480 6.71 17.05 -19.12
N VAL A 481 6.18 17.72 -20.14
CA VAL A 481 6.74 19.00 -20.62
C VAL A 481 6.66 20.08 -19.54
N GLY A 482 5.61 20.05 -18.71
CA GLY A 482 5.49 20.91 -17.53
C GLY A 482 6.67 20.71 -16.57
N LEU A 483 6.96 19.45 -16.19
CA LEU A 483 8.11 19.11 -15.35
C LEU A 483 9.44 19.58 -15.96
N CYS A 484 9.65 19.37 -17.26
CA CYS A 484 10.85 19.88 -17.96
C CYS A 484 10.97 21.40 -17.84
N ARG A 485 9.87 22.13 -18.00
CA ARG A 485 9.83 23.59 -17.84
C ARG A 485 10.19 23.98 -16.40
N GLU A 486 9.62 23.33 -15.40
CA GLU A 486 9.91 23.67 -14.00
C GLU A 486 11.39 23.47 -13.65
N ILE A 487 11.97 22.32 -14.04
CA ILE A 487 13.39 22.05 -13.84
C ILE A 487 14.24 23.12 -14.52
N TYR A 488 13.97 23.40 -15.80
CA TYR A 488 14.78 24.34 -16.56
C TYR A 488 14.69 25.77 -16.02
N VAL A 489 13.48 26.28 -15.79
CA VAL A 489 13.28 27.69 -15.40
C VAL A 489 13.84 27.98 -14.00
N TYR A 490 13.72 27.04 -13.05
CA TYR A 490 14.09 27.31 -11.66
C TYR A 490 15.48 26.81 -11.26
N LEU A 491 16.06 25.84 -11.97
CA LEU A 491 17.38 25.29 -11.62
C LEU A 491 18.51 25.68 -12.56
N SER A 492 18.24 26.02 -13.83
CA SER A 492 19.33 26.22 -14.81
C SER A 492 20.29 27.35 -14.44
N ASP A 493 19.83 28.41 -13.77
CA ASP A 493 20.72 29.52 -13.40
C ASP A 493 21.66 29.16 -12.24
N ARG A 494 21.27 28.17 -11.41
CA ARG A 494 22.07 27.68 -10.27
C ARG A 494 22.93 26.48 -10.63
N ASP A 495 22.48 25.69 -11.59
CA ASP A 495 23.11 24.45 -12.03
C ASP A 495 23.16 24.43 -13.56
N PRO A 496 24.34 24.31 -14.20
CA PRO A 496 24.42 24.21 -15.66
C PRO A 496 23.88 22.88 -16.21
N THR A 497 23.64 21.87 -15.37
CA THR A 497 23.25 20.51 -15.77
C THR A 497 21.97 20.44 -16.60
N PRO A 498 20.87 21.16 -16.31
CA PRO A 498 19.68 21.14 -17.15
C PRO A 498 19.96 21.60 -18.59
N ARG A 499 20.84 22.58 -18.78
CA ARG A 499 21.29 23.01 -20.12
C ARG A 499 22.08 21.89 -20.81
N GLN A 500 22.96 21.20 -20.08
CA GLN A 500 23.71 20.06 -20.61
C GLN A 500 22.81 18.88 -21.02
N VAL A 501 21.77 18.59 -20.23
CA VAL A 501 20.78 17.54 -20.55
C VAL A 501 20.06 17.86 -21.85
N LEU A 502 19.61 19.11 -22.06
CA LEU A 502 19.00 19.52 -23.33
C LEU A 502 19.99 19.45 -24.50
N MET A 503 21.23 19.88 -24.29
CA MET A 503 22.29 19.81 -25.31
C MET A 503 22.71 18.38 -25.66
N SER A 504 22.39 17.38 -24.81
CA SER A 504 22.62 15.97 -25.13
C SER A 504 21.62 15.40 -26.14
N LEU A 505 20.56 16.15 -26.49
CA LEU A 505 19.58 15.71 -27.46
C LEU A 505 20.14 15.71 -28.89
N PRO A 506 19.83 14.71 -29.72
CA PRO A 506 20.53 14.46 -30.99
C PRO A 506 20.52 15.61 -32.02
N HIS A 507 19.50 16.47 -32.01
CA HIS A 507 19.34 17.56 -32.98
C HIS A 507 19.41 18.94 -32.33
N MET A 508 19.84 19.03 -31.07
CA MET A 508 19.95 20.30 -30.36
C MET A 508 21.21 21.07 -30.77
N LYS A 509 21.07 22.33 -31.20
CA LYS A 509 22.20 23.24 -31.42
C LYS A 509 22.28 24.28 -30.32
N GLN A 510 23.47 24.86 -30.13
CA GLN A 510 23.68 25.94 -29.18
C GLN A 510 22.82 27.17 -29.50
N GLU A 511 22.64 27.48 -30.78
CA GLU A 511 21.81 28.61 -31.24
C GLU A 511 20.33 28.43 -30.86
N ASP A 512 19.81 27.20 -30.92
CA ASP A 512 18.42 26.89 -30.56
C ASP A 512 18.19 27.13 -29.07
N LEU A 513 19.17 26.77 -28.22
CA LEU A 513 19.09 26.98 -26.77
C LEU A 513 19.14 28.47 -26.43
N LEU A 514 19.99 29.24 -27.12
CA LEU A 514 20.08 30.70 -26.93
C LEU A 514 18.79 31.40 -27.35
N ALA A 515 18.20 31.02 -28.48
CA ALA A 515 16.91 31.56 -28.93
C ALA A 515 15.76 31.20 -27.98
N PHE A 516 15.82 30.02 -27.37
CA PHE A 516 14.88 29.60 -26.33
C PHE A 516 15.03 30.44 -25.06
N ASP A 517 16.25 30.64 -24.56
CA ASP A 517 16.52 31.49 -23.39
C ASP A 517 16.05 32.93 -23.63
N GLU A 518 16.28 33.48 -24.83
CA GLU A 518 15.77 34.80 -25.22
C GLU A 518 14.24 34.84 -25.20
N SER A 519 13.57 33.80 -25.71
CA SER A 519 12.11 33.69 -25.70
C SER A 519 11.56 33.59 -24.28
N LEU A 520 12.19 32.80 -23.40
CA LEU A 520 11.81 32.69 -21.99
C LEU A 520 11.96 34.01 -21.24
N SER A 521 12.99 34.80 -21.56
CA SER A 521 13.20 36.11 -20.92
C SER A 521 12.09 37.13 -21.22
N LYS A 522 11.35 36.93 -22.32
CA LYS A 522 10.30 37.84 -22.79
C LYS A 522 8.92 37.53 -22.19
N THR A 523 8.75 36.41 -21.51
CA THR A 523 7.47 36.02 -20.90
C THR A 523 7.63 35.50 -19.47
N ALA A 524 6.76 35.96 -18.58
CA ALA A 524 6.63 35.41 -17.23
C ALA A 524 5.51 34.36 -17.12
N SER A 525 4.74 34.13 -18.19
CA SER A 525 3.58 33.25 -18.18
C SER A 525 4.01 31.77 -18.17
N PRO A 526 3.66 30.98 -17.13
CA PRO A 526 4.02 29.56 -17.09
C PRO A 526 3.45 28.76 -18.28
N LYS A 527 2.27 29.17 -18.77
CA LYS A 527 1.63 28.56 -19.93
C LYS A 527 2.44 28.80 -21.22
N GLU A 528 2.91 30.02 -21.45
CA GLU A 528 3.70 30.36 -22.63
C GLU A 528 5.08 29.71 -22.58
N GLN A 529 5.74 29.73 -21.42
CA GLN A 529 7.03 29.06 -21.24
C GLN A 529 6.94 27.55 -21.47
N LYS A 530 5.84 26.92 -21.07
CA LYS A 530 5.56 25.51 -21.39
C LYS A 530 5.42 25.26 -22.89
N ILE A 531 4.80 26.18 -23.63
CA ILE A 531 4.70 26.10 -25.10
C ILE A 531 6.09 26.23 -25.73
N HIS A 532 6.91 27.19 -25.28
CA HIS A 532 8.29 27.33 -25.75
C HIS A 532 9.11 26.05 -25.47
N MET A 533 8.99 25.48 -24.27
CA MET A 533 9.66 24.23 -23.92
C MET A 533 9.21 23.10 -24.85
N ARG A 534 7.89 22.95 -25.09
CA ARG A 534 7.38 21.94 -26.03
C ARG A 534 7.98 22.10 -27.43
N ASN A 535 8.02 23.33 -27.94
CA ASN A 535 8.53 23.62 -29.28
C ASN A 535 10.03 23.31 -29.38
N LEU A 536 10.81 23.66 -28.36
CA LEU A 536 12.22 23.31 -28.27
C LEU A 536 12.42 21.79 -28.30
N LEU A 537 11.67 21.06 -27.48
CA LEU A 537 11.80 19.59 -27.41
C LEU A 537 11.43 18.92 -28.73
N LEU A 538 10.42 19.40 -29.44
CA LEU A 538 10.06 18.90 -30.78
C LEU A 538 11.18 19.17 -31.81
N LEU A 539 11.81 20.34 -31.75
CA LEU A 539 12.92 20.70 -32.62
C LEU A 539 14.18 19.87 -32.31
N ALA A 540 14.53 19.76 -31.03
CA ALA A 540 15.76 19.13 -30.53
C ALA A 540 15.79 17.60 -30.68
N SER A 541 14.61 16.96 -30.77
CA SER A 541 14.49 15.50 -30.77
C SER A 541 13.97 14.90 -32.07
N GLY A 542 13.53 15.72 -33.02
CA GLY A 542 12.91 15.26 -34.26
C GLY A 542 11.68 14.38 -33.97
N ASN A 543 11.72 13.12 -34.41
CA ASN A 543 10.66 12.13 -34.20
C ASN A 543 10.90 11.16 -33.02
N LYS A 544 11.96 11.36 -32.23
CA LYS A 544 12.32 10.43 -31.14
C LYS A 544 11.45 10.59 -29.88
N LEU A 545 10.97 11.81 -29.58
CA LEU A 545 10.00 12.05 -28.50
C LEU A 545 8.57 11.73 -28.95
N ARG A 546 8.31 10.43 -29.17
CA ARG A 546 7.07 9.90 -29.74
C ARG A 546 5.81 10.33 -28.98
N ALA A 547 5.89 10.52 -27.66
CA ALA A 547 4.77 10.99 -26.85
C ALA A 547 4.25 12.37 -27.29
N LEU A 548 5.13 13.25 -27.80
CA LEU A 548 4.76 14.60 -28.23
C LEU A 548 4.10 14.63 -29.61
N VAL A 549 4.35 13.62 -30.44
CA VAL A 549 3.80 13.49 -31.80
C VAL A 549 2.39 12.90 -31.77
N GLY A 550 2.13 11.93 -30.88
CA GLY A 550 0.86 11.20 -30.78
C GLY A 550 -0.39 12.06 -30.51
N GLN A 551 -0.24 13.29 -30.00
CA GLN A 551 -1.38 14.18 -29.74
C GLN A 551 -1.96 14.85 -31.00
N LYS A 552 -1.30 14.80 -32.15
CA LYS A 552 -1.87 15.38 -33.39
C LYS A 552 -2.98 14.52 -34.02
N ALA A 553 -3.20 13.28 -33.57
CA ALA A 553 -4.13 12.34 -34.21
C ALA A 553 -5.45 12.09 -33.46
N THR A 554 -5.67 12.64 -32.26
CA THR A 554 -6.80 12.26 -31.39
C THR A 554 -7.68 13.43 -30.92
N ASN A 555 -7.80 14.49 -31.72
CA ASN A 555 -8.98 15.37 -31.64
C ASN A 555 -10.17 14.82 -32.47
N VAL A 556 -10.31 13.50 -32.53
CA VAL A 556 -11.50 12.83 -33.07
C VAL A 556 -12.46 12.64 -31.90
N ILE A 557 -13.42 13.57 -31.78
CA ILE A 557 -14.69 13.52 -31.04
C ILE A 557 -14.87 12.25 -30.18
N THR A 558 -14.51 12.29 -28.90
CA THR A 558 -14.77 11.22 -27.92
C THR A 558 -16.21 11.27 -27.38
N ASN A 559 -17.20 11.37 -28.26
CA ASN A 559 -18.63 11.24 -27.95
C ASN A 559 -19.27 10.07 -28.71
N VAL A 560 -18.56 8.93 -28.80
CA VAL A 560 -19.17 7.67 -29.21
C VAL A 560 -19.10 6.71 -28.04
N THR A 561 -20.14 6.72 -27.22
CA THR A 561 -20.46 5.58 -26.35
C THR A 561 -20.50 4.32 -27.21
N THR A 562 -19.54 3.41 -27.00
CA THR A 562 -19.52 2.07 -27.58
C THR A 562 -20.72 1.28 -27.09
N ARG A 563 -21.85 1.43 -27.80
CA ARG A 563 -23.03 0.60 -27.63
C ARG A 563 -22.69 -0.76 -28.25
N ASN A 564 -22.37 -1.74 -27.41
CA ASN A 564 -22.18 -3.13 -27.81
C ASN A 564 -23.42 -3.62 -28.58
N ARG A 565 -23.30 -3.76 -29.90
CA ARG A 565 -24.30 -4.40 -30.76
C ARG A 565 -24.19 -5.91 -30.59
N THR A 566 -25.04 -6.49 -29.77
CA THR A 566 -25.40 -7.91 -29.89
C THR A 566 -26.55 -8.05 -30.88
N SER A 567 -26.29 -8.77 -31.95
CA SER A 567 -27.25 -9.13 -33.00
C SER A 567 -28.28 -10.14 -32.46
N ALA A 568 -29.57 -9.81 -32.57
CA ALA A 568 -30.63 -10.79 -32.77
C ALA A 568 -31.80 -10.09 -33.48
N ALA A 569 -32.07 -10.53 -34.70
CA ALA A 569 -33.22 -10.13 -35.49
C ALA A 569 -34.49 -10.81 -34.94
N HIS A 570 -35.61 -10.07 -34.86
CA HIS A 570 -36.86 -10.41 -35.56
C HIS A 570 -37.92 -9.31 -35.40
N HIS A 571 -38.32 -8.79 -36.57
CA HIS A 571 -39.56 -8.12 -37.00
C HIS A 571 -40.60 -7.54 -36.02
N GLY A 572 -41.01 -6.30 -36.33
CA GLY A 572 -42.39 -5.83 -36.23
C GLY A 572 -42.56 -4.31 -36.17
N LEU A 573 -42.77 -3.66 -37.34
CA LEU A 573 -43.70 -2.54 -37.67
C LEU A 573 -44.12 -1.60 -36.50
N SER A 574 -44.14 -0.26 -36.55
CA SER A 574 -44.33 0.72 -37.62
C SER A 574 -44.42 2.12 -36.99
N VAL A 575 -43.77 3.13 -37.59
CA VAL A 575 -44.23 4.52 -37.83
C VAL A 575 -44.43 5.54 -36.67
N GLU A 576 -43.65 6.64 -36.78
CA GLU A 576 -43.91 8.08 -36.47
C GLU A 576 -44.30 8.48 -35.03
N GLU A 577 -43.96 9.63 -34.45
CA GLU A 577 -43.40 10.92 -34.89
C GLU A 577 -42.96 11.70 -33.62
N ASP A 578 -42.08 12.69 -33.78
CA ASP A 578 -41.91 13.95 -33.02
C ASP A 578 -42.01 13.96 -31.47
N ASP A 579 -41.04 14.57 -30.77
CA ASP A 579 -40.83 16.02 -30.79
C ASP A 579 -39.61 16.46 -29.96
N HIS A 580 -39.17 17.67 -30.23
CA HIS A 580 -37.94 18.35 -29.85
C HIS A 580 -37.77 18.76 -28.36
N ILE A 581 -36.58 19.35 -28.11
CA ILE A 581 -36.18 20.31 -27.04
C ILE A 581 -35.56 19.64 -25.79
N GLY A 582 -34.36 19.94 -25.30
CA GLY A 582 -33.42 21.04 -25.54
C GLY A 582 -32.88 21.56 -24.19
N LEU A 583 -31.54 21.51 -24.04
CA LEU A 583 -30.67 22.30 -23.15
C LEU A 583 -30.67 22.14 -21.61
N ALA A 584 -29.53 21.60 -21.15
CA ALA A 584 -28.46 22.28 -20.40
C ALA A 584 -28.69 22.85 -18.97
N ALA A 585 -27.72 22.45 -18.12
CA ALA A 585 -26.95 23.26 -17.16
C ALA A 585 -27.34 23.27 -15.66
N LEU A 586 -26.40 22.74 -14.87
CA LEU A 586 -25.80 23.28 -13.65
C LEU A 586 -26.69 23.55 -12.41
N SER A 587 -26.47 22.73 -11.37
CA SER A 587 -26.18 23.18 -9.99
C SER A 587 -25.40 22.11 -9.25
#